data_AF-K2F3Y0-F1
#
_entry.id   AF-K2F3Y0-F1
#
_cell.length_a   1.000
_cell.length_b   1.000
_cell.length_c   1.000
_cell.angle_alpha   90.00
_cell.angle_beta   90.00
_cell.angle_gamma   90.00
#
_symmetry.space_group_name_H-M   'P 1'
#
loop_
_entity.id
_entity.type
_entity.pdbx_description
1 polymer ?
#
loop_
_entity_poly.entity_id
_entity_poly.type
_entity_poly.pdbx_seq_one_letter_code
_entity_poly.pdbx_strand_id
1 'polypeptide(L)' 'MTIAHIPANCGVCHGIAQSCMSALKEAASAATTERFVSLATRQIEESGQPATPERVAAHLHATLQALTATTEQLKASK' A
#
# COMPACT_ATOMS: atom_id res chain seq x y z
N MET A 1 13.92 13.58 -37.27
CA MET A 1 12.93 12.96 -36.37
C MET A 1 12.69 13.92 -35.22
N THR A 2 11.58 14.65 -35.27
CA THR A 2 11.21 15.65 -34.25
C THR A 2 10.59 14.92 -33.06
N ILE A 3 11.25 14.96 -31.90
CA ILE A 3 10.72 14.42 -30.65
C ILE A 3 9.58 15.36 -30.22
N ALA A 4 8.34 14.88 -30.31
CA ALA A 4 7.19 15.59 -29.80
C ALA A 4 7.36 15.80 -28.29
N HIS A 5 7.49 17.06 -27.88
CA HIS A 5 7.51 17.47 -26.49
C HIS A 5 6.08 17.30 -25.95
N ILE A 6 5.78 16.15 -25.35
CA ILE A 6 4.49 15.90 -24.71
C ILE A 6 4.47 16.78 -23.45
N PRO A 7 3.61 17.80 -23.36
CA PRO A 7 3.53 18.64 -22.17
C PRO A 7 3.16 17.77 -20.97
N ALA A 8 3.82 17.99 -19.83
CA ALA A 8 3.68 17.25 -18.57
C ALA A 8 2.27 17.33 -17.91
N ASN A 9 1.26 17.79 -18.64
CA ASN A 9 -0.12 17.88 -18.21
C ASN A 9 -1.01 16.96 -19.07
N CYS A 10 -0.62 15.68 -19.19
CA CYS A 10 -1.52 14.68 -19.75
C CYS A 10 -2.67 14.50 -18.75
N GLY A 11 -3.88 14.95 -19.10
CA GLY A 11 -5.11 14.67 -18.34
C GLY A 11 -5.33 13.17 -18.08
N VAL A 12 -4.67 12.31 -18.85
CA VAL A 12 -4.56 10.86 -18.63
C VAL A 12 -3.80 10.52 -17.35
N CYS A 13 -2.65 11.15 -17.10
CA CYS A 13 -1.88 10.94 -15.85
C CYS A 13 -2.67 11.42 -14.64
N HIS A 14 -3.40 12.53 -14.77
CA HIS A 14 -4.27 13.05 -13.71
C HIS A 14 -5.46 12.11 -13.45
N GLY A 15 -6.11 11.59 -14.50
CA GLY A 15 -7.21 10.63 -14.39
C GLY A 15 -6.79 9.28 -13.80
N ILE A 16 -5.59 8.79 -14.13
CA ILE A 16 -5.01 7.57 -13.55
C ILE A 16 -4.68 7.82 -12.07
N ALA A 17 -4.01 8.92 -11.73
CA ALA A 17 -3.72 9.26 -10.34
C ALA A 17 -4.99 9.38 -9.49
N GLN A 18 -6.03 10.03 -10.02
CA GLN A 18 -7.32 10.16 -9.34
C GLN A 18 -8.02 8.81 -9.17
N SER A 19 -7.96 7.93 -10.18
CA SER A 19 -8.49 6.57 -10.09
C SER A 19 -7.75 5.73 -9.05
N CYS A 20 -6.41 5.83 -9.01
CA CYS A 20 -5.59 5.17 -7.99
C CYS A 20 -5.93 5.69 -6.58
N MET A 21 -6.08 7.00 -6.40
CA MET A 21 -6.48 7.58 -5.11
C MET A 21 -7.89 7.14 -4.69
N SER A 22 -8.85 7.08 -5.60
CA SER A 22 -10.20 6.57 -5.29
C SER A 22 -10.17 5.09 -4.92
N ALA A 23 -9.42 4.26 -5.66
CA ALA A 23 -9.26 2.85 -5.33
C ALA A 23 -8.56 2.65 -3.97
N LEU A 24 -7.55 3.47 -3.66
CA LEU A 24 -6.87 3.46 -2.36
C LEU A 24 -7.81 3.94 -1.24
N LYS A 25 -8.67 4.91 -1.50
CA LYS A 25 -9.67 5.40 -0.54
C LYS A 25 -10.74 4.36 -0.25
N GLU A 26 -11.23 3.66 -1.27
CA GLU A 26 -12.18 2.55 -1.13
C GLU A 26 -11.52 1.33 -0.45
N ALA A 27 -10.25 1.06 -0.76
CA ALA A 27 -9.49 0.03 -0.07
C ALA A 27 -9.26 0.39 1.40
N ALA A 28 -9.02 1.67 1.71
CA ALA A 28 -8.86 2.18 3.08
C ALA A 28 -10.18 2.16 3.86
N SER A 29 -11.32 2.44 3.22
CA SER A 29 -12.64 2.35 3.87
C SER A 29 -13.07 0.91 4.14
N ALA A 30 -12.57 -0.05 3.33
CA ALA A 30 -12.76 -1.48 3.53
C ALA A 30 -11.67 -2.14 4.41
N ALA A 31 -10.70 -1.37 4.91
CA ALA A 31 -9.56 -1.87 5.68
C ALA A 31 -9.98 -2.16 7.13
N THR A 32 -10.66 -3.28 7.34
CA THR A 32 -10.99 -3.79 8.69
C THR A 32 -9.84 -4.60 9.26
N THR A 33 -9.75 -4.64 10.60
CA THR A 33 -8.76 -5.46 11.31
C THR A 33 -8.78 -6.93 10.85
N GLU A 34 -9.98 -7.48 10.62
CA GLU A 34 -10.15 -8.85 10.10
C GLU A 34 -9.52 -9.06 8.72
N ARG A 35 -9.65 -8.08 7.80
CA ARG A 35 -9.00 -8.17 6.48
C ARG A 35 -7.48 -8.08 6.58
N PHE A 36 -6.94 -7.25 7.47
CA PHE A 36 -5.50 -7.20 7.70
C PHE A 36 -4.97 -8.52 8.24
N VAL A 37 -5.66 -9.11 9.21
CA VAL A 37 -5.31 -10.44 9.74
C VAL A 37 -5.38 -11.49 8.64
N SER A 38 -6.46 -11.53 7.86
CA SER A 38 -6.62 -12.48 6.75
C SER A 38 -5.51 -12.34 5.69
N LEU A 39 -5.14 -11.11 5.32
CA LEU A 39 -4.05 -10.85 4.38
C LEU A 39 -2.69 -11.28 4.95
N ALA A 40 -2.41 -10.97 6.22
CA ALA A 40 -1.18 -11.38 6.88
C ALA A 40 -1.06 -12.90 6.97
N THR A 41 -2.13 -13.60 7.36
CA THR A 41 -2.20 -15.06 7.37
C THR A 41 -1.85 -15.63 6.00
N ARG A 42 -2.52 -15.14 4.95
CA ARG A 42 -2.30 -15.62 3.58
C ARG A 42 -0.87 -15.38 3.12
N GLN A 43 -0.28 -14.22 3.40
CA GLN A 43 1.10 -13.90 3.01
C GLN A 43 2.14 -14.80 3.71
N ILE A 44 1.89 -15.13 4.98
CA ILE A 44 2.75 -16.05 5.75
C ILE A 44 2.68 -17.46 5.16
N GLU A 45 1.46 -17.93 4.83
CA GLU A 45 1.24 -19.22 4.18
C GLU A 45 1.84 -19.30 2.77
N GLU A 46 1.69 -18.25 1.97
CA GLU A 46 2.31 -18.12 0.64
C GLU A 46 3.85 -18.14 0.72
N SER A 47 4.42 -17.71 1.86
CA SER A 47 5.86 -17.79 2.15
C SER A 47 6.31 -19.19 2.61
N GLY A 48 5.40 -20.18 2.62
CA GLY A 48 5.68 -21.55 3.05
C GLY A 48 5.78 -21.72 4.56
N GLN A 49 5.33 -20.74 5.33
CA GLN A 49 5.36 -20.77 6.79
C GLN A 49 3.95 -21.00 7.35
N PRO A 50 3.78 -21.77 8.44
CA PRO A 50 2.49 -21.83 9.12
C PRO A 50 2.15 -20.47 9.73
N ALA A 51 0.93 -19.98 9.46
CA ALA A 51 0.38 -18.74 10.00
C ALA A 51 -0.14 -18.92 11.43
N THR A 52 0.78 -19.11 12.38
CA THR A 52 0.42 -19.14 13.80
C THR A 52 0.04 -17.73 14.28
N PRO A 53 -0.78 -17.60 15.34
CA PRO A 53 -1.18 -16.30 15.88
C PRO A 53 0.02 -15.38 16.19
N GLU A 54 1.11 -15.93 16.72
CA GLU A 54 2.32 -15.19 17.06
C GLU A 54 3.02 -14.64 15.82
N ARG A 55 3.06 -15.41 14.73
CA ARG A 55 3.67 -14.97 13.47
C ARG A 55 2.81 -13.95 12.76
N VAL A 56 1.49 -14.13 12.76
CA VAL A 56 0.56 -13.15 12.23
C VAL A 56 0.70 -11.83 12.98
N ALA A 57 0.74 -11.87 14.32
CA ALA A 57 0.97 -10.69 15.14
C ALA A 57 2.34 -10.03 14.86
N ALA A 58 3.41 -10.80 14.76
CA ALA A 58 4.75 -10.28 14.44
C ALA A 58 4.82 -9.64 13.05
N HIS A 59 4.21 -10.27 12.04
CA HIS A 59 4.14 -9.76 10.66
C HIS A 59 3.36 -8.46 10.57
N LEU A 60 2.20 -8.39 11.25
CA LEU A 60 1.40 -7.17 11.34
C LEU A 60 2.18 -6.05 12.05
N HIS A 61 2.86 -6.38 13.15
CA HIS A 61 3.65 -5.40 13.89
C HIS A 61 4.78 -4.83 13.04
N ALA A 62 5.54 -5.68 12.35
CA ALA A 62 6.61 -5.25 11.44
C ALA A 62 6.06 -4.37 10.30
N THR A 63 4.91 -4.74 9.73
CA THR A 63 4.25 -3.98 8.67
C THR A 63 3.84 -2.58 9.15
N LEU A 64 3.26 -2.48 10.34
CA LEU A 64 2.86 -1.20 10.94
C LEU A 64 4.07 -0.31 11.28
N GLN A 65 5.16 -0.90 11.76
CA GLN A 65 6.42 -0.17 11.99
C GLN A 65 6.97 0.41 10.68
N ALA A 66 7.01 -0.38 9.60
CA ALA A 66 7.49 0.07 8.29
C ALA A 66 6.62 1.21 7.72
N LEU A 67 5.29 1.12 7.87
CA LEU A 67 4.36 2.18 7.48
C LEU A 67 4.62 3.47 8.28
N THR A 68 4.82 3.34 9.60
CA THR A 68 5.11 4.49 10.47
C THR A 68 6.41 5.17 10.04
N ALA A 69 7.48 4.40 9.84
CA ALA A 69 8.76 4.93 9.39
C ALA A 69 8.65 5.65 8.03
N THR A 70 7.92 5.07 7.08
CA THR A 70 7.66 5.68 5.76
C THR A 70 6.89 6.99 5.90
N THR A 71 5.88 7.01 6.78
CA THR A 71 5.08 8.21 7.04
C THR A 71 5.92 9.34 7.64
N GLU A 72 6.81 9.02 8.58
CA GLU A 72 7.72 10.00 9.17
C GLU A 72 8.74 10.53 8.16
N GLN A 73 9.27 9.68 7.26
CA GLN A 73 10.15 10.13 6.17
C GLN A 73 9.43 11.08 5.20
N LEU A 74 8.17 10.79 4.87
CA LEU A 74 7.36 11.66 4.01
C LEU A 74 7.04 13.00 4.67
N LYS A 75 6.79 13.02 5.98
CA LYS A 75 6.61 14.27 6.74
C LYS A 75 7.89 15.09 6.81
N ALA A 76 9.04 14.44 6.98
CA ALA A 76 10.35 15.09 7.06
C ALA A 76 10.86 15.61 5.70
N SER A 77 10.28 15.14 4.60
CA SER A 77 10.62 15.58 3.22
C SER A 77 9.81 16.80 2.77
N LYS A 78 9.13 17.49 3.69
CA LYS A 78 8.27 18.65 3.44
C LYS A 78 8.88 19.91 4.06
#